data_AF-A0A966HZC7-F1
#
_entry.id   AF-A0A966HZC7-F1
#
_cell.length_a   1.000
_cell.length_b   1.000
_cell.length_c   1.000
_cell.angle_alpha   90.00
_cell.angle_beta   90.00
_cell.angle_gamma   90.00
#
_symmetry.space_group_name_H-M   'P 1'
#
loop_
_entity.id
_entity.type
_entity.pdbx_description
1 polymer ?
#
loop_
_entity_poly.entity_id
_entity_poly.type
_entity_poly.pdbx_seq_one_letter_code
_entity_poly.pdbx_strand_id
1 'polypeptide(L)'
;MALPAADGPDEWQRITTRIDLDRRIGEPGESGRRVDIVVPNETITQTNLAPVVVSDVVQGRSSVSFSVDTVGVPVLVRTSYFPNWNVSGATGPYRVAPNMMVVVPTSNDVRLSFGWSFLDIFAYVLTIAGIVVLVRWRRRRHVAPLL
;
A
#
# COMPACT_ATOMS: atom_id res chain seq x y z
N MET A 1 13.32 10.06 14.86
CA MET A 1 12.05 10.75 14.50
C MET A 1 10.98 9.69 14.30
N ALA A 2 9.85 9.79 15.00
CA ALA A 2 8.72 8.88 14.82
C ALA A 2 7.92 9.25 13.56
N LEU A 3 7.46 8.24 12.82
CA LEU A 3 6.63 8.40 11.63
C LEU A 3 5.22 7.86 11.91
N PRO A 4 4.15 8.60 11.59
CA PRO A 4 2.80 8.10 11.77
C PRO A 4 2.50 7.00 10.75
N ALA A 5 2.02 5.88 11.26
CA ALA A 5 1.54 4.74 10.49
C ALA A 5 0.01 4.64 10.60
N ALA A 6 -0.65 4.24 9.52
CA ALA A 6 -2.10 4.04 9.51
C ALA A 6 -2.51 2.77 10.28
N ASP A 7 -1.63 1.78 10.30
CA ASP A 7 -1.76 0.52 11.04
C ASP A 7 -0.35 -0.06 11.28
N GLY A 8 -0.24 -1.13 12.06
CA GLY A 8 1.03 -1.75 12.38
C GLY A 8 0.91 -2.88 13.40
N PRO A 9 2.04 -3.51 13.75
CA PRO A 9 2.12 -4.43 14.88
C PRO A 9 1.54 -3.84 16.19
N ASP A 10 1.03 -4.71 17.07
CA ASP A 10 0.34 -4.31 18.30
C ASP A 10 1.29 -3.63 19.30
N GLU A 11 2.59 -3.94 19.23
CA GLU A 11 3.61 -3.31 20.07
C GLU A 11 3.92 -1.85 19.70
N TRP A 12 3.46 -1.38 18.53
CA TRP A 12 3.63 0.03 18.17
C TRP A 12 2.67 0.92 18.96
N GLN A 13 3.19 2.03 19.48
CA GLN A 13 2.41 3.01 20.25
C GLN A 13 1.19 3.48 19.44
N ARG A 14 -0.01 3.19 19.97
CA ARG A 14 -1.25 3.78 19.49
C ARG A 14 -1.45 5.14 20.16
N ILE A 15 -1.78 6.16 19.36
CA ILE A 15 -2.02 7.53 19.82
C ILE A 15 -3.34 8.03 19.29
N THR A 16 -3.98 8.92 20.03
CA THR A 16 -5.11 9.71 19.54
C THR A 16 -4.59 11.06 19.05
N THR A 17 -5.34 11.68 18.13
CA THR A 17 -4.98 12.99 17.58
C THR A 17 -6.12 13.97 17.81
N ARG A 18 -5.76 15.24 17.93
CA ARG A 18 -6.71 16.36 18.04
C ARG A 18 -6.38 17.42 16.99
N ILE A 19 -7.41 18.17 16.57
CA ILE A 19 -7.22 19.32 15.68
C ILE A 19 -6.47 20.41 16.43
N ASP A 20 -5.46 20.96 15.78
CA ASP A 20 -4.77 22.16 16.22
C ASP A 20 -5.55 23.40 15.74
N LEU A 21 -6.44 23.89 16.60
CA LEU A 21 -7.32 25.01 16.29
C LEU A 21 -6.55 26.33 16.13
N ASP A 22 -5.39 26.49 16.78
CA ASP A 22 -4.58 27.70 16.70
C ASP A 22 -3.95 27.88 15.31
N ARG A 23 -3.81 26.78 14.56
CA ARG A 23 -3.30 26.78 13.17
C ARG A 23 -4.39 26.64 12.11
N ARG A 24 -5.67 26.67 12.49
CA ARG A 24 -6.78 26.60 11.55
C ARG A 24 -6.81 27.85 10.66
N ILE A 25 -7.11 27.65 9.38
CA ILE A 25 -7.32 28.72 8.41
C ILE A 25 -8.64 28.48 7.66
N GLY A 26 -9.63 29.34 7.93
CA GLY A 26 -11.00 29.29 7.39
C GLY A 26 -11.95 28.39 8.20
N GLU A 27 -13.24 28.66 8.12
CA GLU A 27 -14.29 27.88 8.80
C GLU A 27 -14.89 26.79 7.90
N PRO A 28 -15.51 25.73 8.49
CA PRO A 28 -16.19 24.69 7.73
C PRO A 28 -17.25 25.26 6.77
N GLY A 29 -17.04 25.04 5.47
CA GLY A 29 -17.95 25.51 4.42
C GLY A 29 -17.49 26.78 3.71
N GLU A 30 -16.45 27.45 4.20
CA GLU A 30 -15.91 28.64 3.54
C GLU A 30 -15.00 28.30 2.35
N SER A 31 -15.06 29.15 1.33
CA SER A 31 -14.12 29.11 0.23
C SER A 31 -12.71 29.47 0.70
N GLY A 32 -11.72 28.69 0.31
CA GLY A 32 -10.32 28.90 0.72
C GLY A 32 -9.93 28.26 2.05
N ARG A 33 -10.81 27.50 2.71
CA ARG A 33 -10.47 26.69 3.88
C ARG A 33 -9.32 25.74 3.58
N ARG A 34 -8.33 25.67 4.48
CA ARG A 34 -7.21 24.71 4.40
C ARG A 34 -7.52 23.46 5.24
N VAL A 35 -6.83 22.37 4.93
CA VAL A 35 -6.93 21.13 5.73
C VAL A 35 -6.42 21.43 7.14
N ASP A 36 -7.24 21.09 8.13
CA ASP A 36 -6.90 21.24 9.55
C ASP A 36 -5.68 20.38 9.89
N ILE A 37 -4.71 20.98 10.60
CA ILE A 37 -3.52 20.25 11.06
C ILE A 37 -3.90 19.50 12.33
N VAL A 38 -3.52 18.22 12.39
CA VAL A 38 -3.72 17.38 13.58
C VAL A 38 -2.42 17.23 14.34
N VAL A 39 -2.53 17.20 15.67
CA VAL A 39 -1.41 16.98 16.59
C VAL A 39 -1.70 15.78 17.51
N PRO A 40 -0.66 15.04 17.94
CA PRO A 40 -0.80 14.00 18.94
C PRO A 40 -1.43 14.55 20.23
N ASN A 41 -2.32 13.77 20.82
CA ASN A 41 -2.87 14.08 22.14
C ASN A 41 -1.92 13.64 23.27
N GLU A 42 -1.19 12.54 23.04
CA GLU A 42 -0.21 11.97 23.96
C GLU A 42 1.24 12.25 23.53
N THR A 43 2.17 12.14 24.48
CA THR A 43 3.61 12.21 24.21
C THR A 43 4.07 10.99 23.41
N ILE A 44 4.84 11.22 22.36
CA ILE A 44 5.42 10.15 21.53
C ILE A 44 6.67 9.60 22.21
N THR A 45 6.63 8.32 22.57
CA THR A 45 7.79 7.60 23.09
C THR A 45 8.63 7.11 21.91
N GLN A 46 9.83 7.68 21.73
CA GLN A 46 10.72 7.25 20.66
C GLN A 46 11.53 6.03 21.10
N THR A 47 11.33 4.92 20.41
CA THR A 47 12.18 3.73 20.56
C THR A 47 13.43 3.91 19.70
N ASN A 48 14.60 3.84 20.31
CA ASN A 48 15.86 3.82 19.56
C ASN A 48 16.07 2.40 19.01
N LEU A 49 16.03 2.28 17.70
CA LEU A 49 16.26 1.02 17.01
C LEU A 49 17.74 0.90 16.65
N ALA A 50 18.27 -0.32 16.71
CA ALA A 50 19.59 -0.58 16.16
C ALA A 50 19.63 -0.20 14.67
N PRO A 51 20.72 0.41 14.17
CA PRO A 51 20.86 0.67 12.76
C PRO A 51 20.86 -0.65 11.98
N VAL A 52 20.06 -0.70 10.91
CA VAL A 52 20.01 -1.84 9.98
C VAL A 52 20.69 -1.42 8.68
N VAL A 53 21.56 -2.28 8.15
CA VAL A 53 22.19 -2.07 6.85
C VAL A 53 21.29 -2.68 5.78
N VAL A 54 20.88 -1.84 4.84
CA VAL A 54 20.12 -2.26 3.65
C VAL A 54 21.06 -2.29 2.46
N SER A 55 21.13 -3.44 1.78
CA SER A 55 21.97 -3.66 0.60
C SER A 55 21.16 -4.20 -0.58
N ASP A 56 21.83 -4.31 -1.74
CA ASP A 56 21.32 -5.01 -2.92
C ASP A 56 19.91 -4.56 -3.36
N VAL A 57 19.69 -3.24 -3.26
CA VAL A 57 18.40 -2.64 -3.59
C VAL A 57 18.19 -2.71 -5.10
N VAL A 58 17.15 -3.43 -5.52
CA VAL A 58 16.72 -3.53 -6.91
C VAL A 58 15.28 -3.03 -7.02
N GLN A 59 15.10 -1.96 -7.79
CA GLN A 59 13.79 -1.42 -8.13
C GLN A 59 13.40 -1.82 -9.54
N GLY A 60 12.37 -2.66 -9.65
CA GLY A 60 11.75 -3.03 -10.91
C GLY A 60 10.56 -2.10 -11.23
N ARG A 61 9.88 -2.39 -12.35
CA ARG A 61 8.67 -1.64 -12.76
C ARG A 61 7.50 -1.81 -11.78
N SER A 62 7.39 -2.99 -11.19
CA SER A 62 6.31 -3.40 -10.29
C SER A 62 6.84 -4.19 -9.09
N SER A 63 8.10 -3.96 -8.71
CA SER A 63 8.74 -4.67 -7.61
C SER A 63 9.83 -3.84 -6.95
N VAL A 64 10.09 -4.12 -5.69
CA VAL A 64 11.26 -3.64 -4.94
C VAL A 64 11.82 -4.84 -4.19
N SER A 65 13.12 -5.08 -4.29
CA SER A 65 13.81 -6.07 -3.45
C SER A 65 15.07 -5.47 -2.85
N PHE A 66 15.44 -5.97 -1.68
CA PHE A 66 16.65 -5.57 -0.97
C PHE A 66 17.01 -6.66 0.05
N SER A 67 18.25 -6.62 0.52
CA SER A 67 18.71 -7.46 1.61
C SER A 67 18.97 -6.63 2.86
N VAL A 68 18.81 -7.25 4.04
CA VAL A 68 19.12 -6.66 5.34
C VAL A 68 20.13 -7.52 6.09
N ASP A 69 20.96 -6.90 6.92
CA ASP A 69 21.87 -7.61 7.82
C ASP A 69 21.14 -8.15 9.06
N THR A 70 20.10 -7.45 9.52
CA THR A 70 19.36 -7.76 10.75
C THR A 70 17.85 -7.78 10.51
N VAL A 71 17.20 -8.88 10.90
CA VAL A 71 15.73 -9.01 10.85
C VAL A 71 15.04 -8.37 12.06
N GLY A 72 13.75 -8.08 11.95
CA GLY A 72 12.94 -7.50 13.03
C GLY A 72 13.04 -5.98 13.18
N VAL A 73 13.98 -5.32 12.49
CA VAL A 73 14.10 -3.86 12.46
C VAL A 73 13.28 -3.29 11.30
N PRO A 74 12.29 -2.40 11.54
CA PRO A 74 11.47 -1.82 10.48
C PRO A 74 12.29 -1.05 9.43
N VAL A 75 12.01 -1.31 8.15
CA VAL A 75 12.63 -0.64 7.00
C VAL A 75 11.60 0.24 6.28
N LEU A 76 11.94 1.51 6.09
CA LEU A 76 11.13 2.45 5.32
C LEU A 76 11.38 2.26 3.82
N VAL A 77 10.33 1.87 3.09
CA VAL A 77 10.32 1.80 1.63
C VAL A 77 9.69 3.08 1.09
N ARG A 78 10.53 3.90 0.42
CA ARG A 78 10.13 5.20 -0.18
C ARG A 78 9.38 5.05 -1.51
N THR A 79 8.56 4.02 -1.61
CA THR A 79 7.64 3.80 -2.72
C THR A 79 6.22 4.07 -2.24
N SER A 80 5.36 4.60 -3.12
CA SER A 80 3.97 4.87 -2.75
C SER A 80 3.23 3.59 -2.38
N TYR A 81 2.53 3.62 -1.24
CA TYR A 81 1.65 2.56 -0.80
C TYR A 81 0.41 2.47 -1.69
N PHE A 82 0.03 1.22 -1.96
CA PHE A 82 -1.22 0.78 -2.55
C PHE A 82 -1.61 -0.56 -1.92
N PRO A 83 -2.91 -0.87 -1.77
CA PRO A 83 -3.36 -2.13 -1.17
C PRO A 83 -2.88 -3.40 -1.90
N ASN A 84 -2.56 -3.29 -3.20
CA ASN A 84 -2.16 -4.43 -4.04
C ASN A 84 -0.67 -4.81 -3.91
N TRP A 85 0.09 -4.12 -3.05
CA TRP A 85 1.46 -4.55 -2.74
C TRP A 85 1.45 -5.81 -1.89
N ASN A 86 2.13 -6.85 -2.38
CA ASN A 86 2.41 -8.06 -1.64
C ASN A 86 3.87 -8.08 -1.20
N VAL A 87 4.13 -8.65 -0.02
CA VAL A 87 5.49 -8.69 0.56
C VAL A 87 5.84 -10.13 0.94
N SER A 88 7.07 -10.53 0.64
CA SER A 88 7.67 -11.78 1.08
C SER A 88 8.98 -11.49 1.82
N GLY A 89 9.28 -12.28 2.85
CA GLY A 89 10.45 -12.07 3.70
C GLY A 89 10.29 -10.95 4.75
N ALA A 90 9.08 -10.40 4.90
CA ALA A 90 8.75 -9.39 5.89
C ALA A 90 7.25 -9.38 6.20
N THR A 91 6.86 -8.81 7.35
CA THR A 91 5.47 -8.43 7.63
C THR A 91 5.15 -7.03 7.10
N GLY A 92 3.87 -6.77 6.84
CA GLY A 92 3.39 -5.55 6.21
C GLY A 92 2.93 -5.80 4.75
N PRO A 93 2.96 -4.77 3.88
CA PRO A 93 3.50 -3.42 4.09
C PRO A 93 2.51 -2.52 4.83
N TYR A 94 3.00 -1.78 5.81
CA TYR A 94 2.21 -0.82 6.58
C TYR A 94 2.29 0.56 5.94
N ARG A 95 1.14 1.19 5.70
CA ARG A 95 1.09 2.54 5.14
C ARG A 95 1.57 3.56 6.16
N VAL A 96 2.55 4.38 5.81
CA VAL A 96 3.05 5.48 6.64
C VAL A 96 2.99 6.81 5.89
N ALA A 97 2.93 7.92 6.61
CA ALA A 97 2.88 9.24 5.98
C ALA A 97 4.17 9.54 5.17
N PRO A 98 4.06 10.31 4.07
CA PRO A 98 2.83 10.87 3.49
C PRO A 98 2.00 9.85 2.70
N ASN A 99 2.65 8.86 2.08
CA ASN A 99 2.01 7.68 1.48
C ASN A 99 3.06 6.60 1.20
N MET A 100 4.04 6.44 2.10
CA MET A 100 5.12 5.46 1.97
C MET A 100 4.74 4.14 2.62
N MET A 101 5.66 3.18 2.60
CA MET A 101 5.48 1.86 3.21
C MET A 101 6.57 1.58 4.23
N VAL A 102 6.22 0.88 5.31
CA VAL A 102 7.17 0.24 6.21
C VAL A 102 6.94 -1.27 6.15
N VAL A 103 8.04 -2.02 6.14
CA VAL A 103 8.02 -3.49 6.28
C VAL A 103 8.91 -3.87 7.45
N VAL A 104 8.57 -4.96 8.15
CA VAL A 104 9.42 -5.51 9.21
C VAL A 104 10.01 -6.84 8.71
N PRO A 105 11.30 -6.89 8.35
CA PRO A 105 11.92 -8.09 7.80
C PRO A 105 11.82 -9.28 8.75
N THR A 106 11.42 -10.43 8.21
CA THR A 106 11.45 -11.73 8.88
C THR A 106 12.49 -12.68 8.26
N SER A 107 13.09 -12.25 7.15
CA SER A 107 14.20 -12.87 6.43
C SER A 107 15.20 -11.79 6.01
N ASN A 108 16.46 -12.19 5.76
CA ASN A 108 17.48 -11.29 5.24
C ASN A 108 17.17 -10.80 3.82
N ASP A 109 16.38 -11.54 3.04
CA ASP A 109 15.96 -11.15 1.69
C ASP A 109 14.48 -10.75 1.68
N VAL A 110 14.22 -9.49 1.32
CA VAL A 110 12.88 -8.91 1.29
C VAL A 110 12.50 -8.58 -0.14
N ARG A 111 11.27 -8.94 -0.53
CA ARG A 111 10.71 -8.59 -1.83
C ARG A 111 9.29 -8.10 -1.72
N LEU A 112 9.04 -6.95 -2.33
CA LEU A 112 7.74 -6.35 -2.56
C LEU A 112 7.38 -6.51 -4.03
N SER A 113 6.17 -6.95 -4.33
CA SER A 113 5.63 -7.05 -5.68
C SER A 113 4.24 -6.42 -5.76
N PHE A 114 4.01 -5.61 -6.78
CA PHE A 114 2.69 -5.06 -7.08
C PHE A 114 1.91 -6.10 -7.89
N GLY A 115 0.85 -6.63 -7.27
CA GLY A 115 0.03 -7.71 -7.81
C GLY A 115 -1.25 -7.24 -8.49
N TRP A 116 -1.94 -8.21 -9.09
CA TRP A 116 -3.28 -8.03 -9.63
C TRP A 116 -4.27 -8.08 -8.48
N SER A 117 -5.31 -7.26 -8.53
CA SER A 117 -6.42 -7.35 -7.58
C SER A 117 -7.38 -8.47 -7.97
N PHE A 118 -8.17 -8.94 -6.99
CA PHE A 118 -9.27 -9.88 -7.25
C PHE A 118 -10.24 -9.34 -8.32
N LEU A 119 -10.49 -8.03 -8.30
CA LEU A 119 -11.38 -7.37 -9.26
C LEU A 119 -10.81 -7.40 -10.67
N ASP A 120 -9.49 -7.25 -10.83
CA ASP A 120 -8.83 -7.38 -12.13
C ASP A 120 -9.04 -8.79 -12.69
N ILE A 121 -8.77 -9.82 -11.87
CA ILE A 121 -8.94 -11.22 -12.27
C ILE A 121 -10.40 -11.48 -12.69
N PHE A 122 -11.37 -11.03 -11.89
CA PHE A 122 -12.79 -11.21 -12.17
C PHE A 122 -13.22 -10.51 -13.48
N ALA A 123 -12.76 -9.27 -13.72
CA ALA A 123 -13.06 -8.53 -14.94
C ALA A 123 -12.49 -9.24 -16.18
N TYR A 124 -11.27 -9.78 -16.10
CA TYR A 124 -10.69 -10.57 -17.20
C TYR A 124 -11.49 -11.84 -17.49
N VAL A 125 -11.92 -12.57 -16.46
CA VAL A 125 -12.76 -13.77 -16.62
C VAL A 125 -14.08 -13.42 -17.31
N LEU A 126 -14.76 -12.36 -16.86
CA LEU A 126 -16.02 -11.90 -17.46
C LEU A 126 -15.83 -11.46 -18.92
N THR A 127 -14.72 -10.78 -19.22
CA THR A 127 -14.36 -10.35 -20.58
C THR A 127 -14.17 -11.57 -21.50
N ILE A 128 -13.41 -12.57 -21.06
CA ILE A 128 -13.20 -13.81 -21.82
C ILE A 128 -14.54 -14.53 -22.04
N ALA A 129 -15.38 -14.63 -21.00
CA ALA A 129 -16.70 -15.23 -21.12
C ALA A 129 -17.57 -14.50 -22.16
N GLY A 130 -17.58 -13.16 -22.14
CA GLY A 130 -18.29 -12.34 -23.12
C GLY A 130 -17.81 -12.58 -24.55
N ILE A 131 -16.49 -12.61 -24.78
CA ILE A 131 -15.90 -12.92 -26.09
C ILE A 131 -16.33 -14.31 -26.56
N VAL A 132 -16.31 -15.32 -25.69
CA VAL A 132 -16.73 -16.68 -26.02
C VAL A 132 -18.20 -16.73 -26.43
N VAL A 133 -19.08 -16.02 -25.73
CA VAL A 133 -20.51 -15.91 -26.07
C VAL A 133 -20.68 -15.26 -27.44
N LEU A 134 -20.02 -14.13 -27.70
CA LEU A 134 -20.09 -13.41 -28.97
C LEU A 134 -19.60 -14.26 -30.15
N VAL A 135 -18.47 -14.98 -29.99
CA VAL A 135 -17.93 -15.87 -31.02
C VAL A 135 -18.88 -17.03 -31.29
N ARG A 136 -19.43 -17.68 -30.24
CA ARG A 136 -20.39 -18.77 -30.42
C ARG A 136 -21.67 -18.30 -31.12
N TRP A 137 -22.18 -17.14 -30.75
CA TRP A 137 -23.36 -16.54 -31.35
C TRP A 137 -23.14 -16.20 -32.83
N ARG A 138 -22.01 -15.56 -33.16
CA ARG A 138 -21.65 -15.28 -34.57
C ARG A 138 -21.48 -16.55 -35.39
N ARG A 139 -20.80 -17.57 -34.85
CA ARG A 139 -20.66 -18.87 -35.53
C ARG A 139 -22.01 -19.51 -35.82
N ARG A 140 -22.94 -19.55 -34.84
CA ARG A 140 -24.29 -20.09 -35.04
C ARG A 140 -25.09 -19.35 -36.11
N ARG A 141 -24.93 -18.03 -36.23
CA ARG A 141 -25.60 -17.21 -37.26
C ARG A 141 -25.10 -17.47 -38.68
N HIS A 142 -23.83 -17.84 -38.86
CA HIS A 142 -23.27 -18.21 -40.17
C HIS A 142 -23.64 -19.64 -40.63
N VAL A 143 -24.27 -20.47 -39.78
CA VAL A 143 -24.71 -21.84 -40.14
C VAL A 143 -26.23 -21.94 -40.39
N ALA A 144 -26.96 -20.82 -40.40
CA ALA A 144 -28.36 -20.82 -40.84
C ALA A 144 -28.41 -20.88 -42.38
N PRO A 145 -29.02 -21.93 -42.98
CA PRO A 145 -28.98 -22.12 -44.43
C PRO A 145 -29.90 -21.12 -45.13
N LEU A 146 -29.43 -20.64 -46.30
CA LEU A 146 -30.26 -19.95 -47.29
C LEU A 146 -31.32 -20.95 -47.78
N LEU A 147 -32.59 -20.69 -47.45
CA LEU A 147 -33.75 -21.20 -48.17
C LEU A 147 -34.19 -20.15 -49.19
#